data_AF-A0A9D5IAL3-F1
#
_entry.id   AF-A0A9D5IAL3-F1
#
_cell.length_a   1.000
_cell.length_b   1.000
_cell.length_c   1.000
_cell.angle_alpha   90.00
_cell.angle_beta   90.00
_cell.angle_gamma   90.00
#
_symmetry.space_group_name_H-M   'P 1'
#
loop_
_entity.id
_entity.type
_entity.pdbx_description
1 polymer ?
#
loop_
_entity_poly.entity_id
_entity_poly.type
_entity_poly.pdbx_seq_one_letter_code
_entity_poly.pdbx_strand_id
1 'polypeptide(L)'
;MGRAALGLVTAGAVVMSGCNNAGEGALSGAALGALGGLAIGSLTGSAGKGAAIGAIGGAVAGGVIGDQNQRNRENSQKYYR
;
A
#
# COMPACT_ATOMS: atom_id res chain seq x y z
N MET A 1 -2.23 -0.11 26.32
CA MET A 1 -3.01 -0.07 25.07
C MET A 1 -3.03 1.29 24.35
N GLY A 2 -2.74 2.44 25.00
CA GLY A 2 -2.88 3.75 24.34
C GLY A 2 -1.76 4.23 23.39
N ARG A 3 -0.55 3.63 23.43
CA ARG A 3 0.61 4.15 22.67
C ARG A 3 0.75 3.55 21.27
N ALA A 4 0.26 2.34 21.07
CA ALA A 4 0.30 1.64 19.78
C ALA A 4 -0.68 2.25 18.76
N ALA A 5 -1.87 2.65 19.22
CA ALA A 5 -2.86 3.32 18.38
C ALA A 5 -2.42 4.73 17.95
N LEU A 6 -1.72 5.48 18.82
CA LEU A 6 -1.19 6.81 18.48
C LEU A 6 -0.05 6.75 17.46
N GLY A 7 0.77 5.69 17.46
CA GLY A 7 1.87 5.52 16.49
C GLY A 7 1.41 5.12 15.08
N LEU A 8 0.23 4.50 14.96
CA LEU A 8 -0.35 4.09 13.67
C LEU A 8 -0.87 5.27 12.84
N VAL A 9 -1.31 6.36 13.49
CA VAL A 9 -1.88 7.53 12.80
C VAL A 9 -0.80 8.44 12.21
N THR A 10 0.37 8.55 12.86
CA THR A 10 1.47 9.41 12.38
C THR A 10 2.29 8.80 11.24
N ALA A 11 2.26 7.48 11.05
CA ALA A 11 2.99 6.80 9.97
C ALA A 11 2.34 6.93 8.58
N GLY A 12 1.09 7.37 8.49
CA GLY A 12 0.36 7.53 7.21
C GLY A 12 0.89 8.65 6.31
N ALA A 13 1.69 9.58 6.84
CA ALA A 13 2.15 10.77 6.11
C ALA A 13 3.25 10.49 5.05
N VAL A 14 3.83 9.28 5.01
CA VAL A 14 5.00 8.98 4.14
C VAL A 14 4.61 8.41 2.77
N VAL A 15 3.33 8.18 2.48
CA VAL A 15 2.89 7.62 1.17
C VAL A 15 2.80 8.69 0.05
N MET A 16 3.34 9.90 0.29
CA MET A 16 3.27 11.00 -0.70
C MET A 16 4.26 10.83 -1.87
N SER A 17 5.24 9.92 -1.78
CA SER A 17 6.04 9.49 -2.93
C SER A 17 5.26 8.45 -3.73
N GLY A 18 4.36 8.93 -4.59
CA GLY A 18 3.46 8.08 -5.39
C GLY A 18 4.21 7.05 -6.24
N CYS A 19 3.77 5.79 -6.15
CA CYS A 19 4.32 4.68 -6.93
C CYS A 19 4.16 4.91 -8.43
N ASN A 20 5.20 4.61 -9.21
CA ASN A 20 5.27 5.08 -10.59
C ASN A 20 4.81 4.08 -11.65
N ASN A 21 4.70 2.80 -11.27
CA ASN A 21 4.39 1.69 -12.16
C ASN A 21 3.78 0.53 -11.35
N ALA A 22 3.31 -0.50 -12.06
CA ALA A 22 2.67 -1.67 -11.47
C ALA A 22 3.53 -2.39 -10.44
N GLY A 23 4.85 -2.50 -10.68
CA GLY A 23 5.76 -3.21 -9.78
C GLY A 23 5.96 -2.49 -8.44
N GLU A 24 6.28 -1.20 -8.49
CA GLU A 24 6.40 -0.36 -7.30
C GLU A 24 5.07 -0.26 -6.55
N GLY A 25 3.97 -0.14 -7.28
CA GLY A 25 2.62 -0.13 -6.72
C GLY A 25 2.33 -1.42 -5.98
N ALA A 26 2.60 -2.58 -6.59
CA ALA A 26 2.36 -3.88 -5.97
C ALA A 26 3.25 -4.10 -4.75
N LEU A 27 4.53 -3.74 -4.81
CA LEU A 27 5.45 -3.91 -3.68
C LEU A 27 5.05 -3.03 -2.49
N SER A 28 4.79 -1.74 -2.75
CA SER A 28 4.38 -0.78 -1.72
C SER A 28 3.03 -1.17 -1.14
N GLY A 29 2.06 -1.51 -2.00
CA GLY A 29 0.75 -1.98 -1.58
C GLY A 29 0.83 -3.26 -0.74
N ALA A 30 1.70 -4.22 -1.11
CA ALA A 30 1.94 -5.43 -0.33
C ALA A 30 2.50 -5.11 1.05
N ALA A 31 3.51 -4.24 1.13
CA ALA A 31 4.12 -3.85 2.39
C ALA A 31 3.10 -3.14 3.31
N LEU A 32 2.38 -2.16 2.77
CA LEU A 32 1.36 -1.40 3.51
C LEU A 32 0.20 -2.31 3.96
N GLY A 33 -0.27 -3.16 3.06
CA GLY A 33 -1.33 -4.11 3.33
C GLY A 33 -0.90 -5.16 4.36
N ALA A 34 0.33 -5.66 4.30
CA ALA A 34 0.87 -6.57 5.30
C ALA A 34 0.92 -5.94 6.69
N LEU A 35 1.39 -4.69 6.80
CA LEU A 35 1.45 -3.97 8.06
C LEU A 35 0.05 -3.71 8.64
N GLY A 36 -0.89 -3.26 7.81
CA GLY A 36 -2.28 -3.04 8.22
C GLY A 36 -2.99 -4.34 8.61
N GLY A 37 -2.80 -5.39 7.80
CA GLY A 37 -3.34 -6.72 8.05
C GLY A 37 -2.74 -7.38 9.29
N LEU A 38 -1.45 -7.19 9.54
CA LEU A 38 -0.78 -7.63 10.77
C LEU A 38 -1.37 -6.91 11.98
N ALA A 39 -1.54 -5.59 11.90
CA ALA A 39 -2.10 -4.79 12.98
C ALA A 39 -3.51 -5.28 13.34
N ILE A 40 -4.39 -5.46 12.36
CA ILE A 40 -5.76 -5.96 12.58
C ILE A 40 -5.75 -7.42 13.05
N GLY A 41 -4.99 -8.29 12.38
CA GLY A 41 -4.90 -9.71 12.72
C GLY A 41 -4.32 -9.96 14.11
N SER A 42 -3.45 -9.08 14.61
CA SER A 42 -2.90 -9.17 15.97
C SER A 42 -3.97 -9.01 17.05
N LEU A 43 -5.06 -8.27 16.76
CA LEU A 43 -6.19 -8.08 17.68
C LEU A 43 -7.04 -9.34 17.84
N THR A 44 -7.05 -10.21 16.83
CA THR A 44 -7.89 -11.42 16.78
C THR A 44 -7.06 -12.71 16.89
N GLY A 45 -5.79 -12.63 17.31
CA GLY A 45 -4.89 -13.79 17.42
C GLY A 45 -4.48 -14.42 16.08
N SER A 46 -4.67 -13.70 14.97
CA SER A 46 -4.43 -14.16 13.59
C SER A 46 -3.47 -13.23 12.82
N ALA A 47 -2.44 -12.71 13.49
CA ALA A 47 -1.52 -11.71 12.94
C ALA A 47 -0.90 -12.14 11.59
N GLY A 48 -0.39 -13.36 11.49
CA GLY A 48 0.22 -13.88 10.26
C GLY A 48 -0.78 -14.03 9.10
N LYS A 49 -2.00 -14.48 9.39
CA LYS A 49 -3.08 -14.57 8.39
C LYS A 49 -3.50 -13.19 7.92
N GLY A 50 -3.69 -12.25 8.84
CA GLY A 50 -4.02 -10.87 8.52
C GLY A 50 -2.95 -10.21 7.66
N ALA A 51 -1.68 -10.38 8.02
CA ALA A 51 -0.55 -9.87 7.25
C ALA A 51 -0.51 -10.46 5.83
N ALA A 52 -0.69 -11.77 5.68
CA ALA A 52 -0.68 -12.43 4.37
C ALA A 52 -1.84 -11.95 3.47
N ILE A 53 -3.06 -11.87 4.02
CA ILE A 53 -4.23 -11.39 3.27
C ILE A 53 -4.03 -9.93 2.87
N GLY A 54 -3.58 -9.11 3.82
CA GLY A 54 -3.27 -7.71 3.58
C GLY A 54 -2.18 -7.53 2.53
N ALA A 55 -1.12 -8.33 2.56
CA ALA A 55 -0.05 -8.29 1.57
C ALA A 55 -0.57 -8.61 0.16
N ILE A 56 -1.36 -9.67 0.02
CA ILE A 56 -1.89 -10.09 -1.29
C ILE A 56 -2.88 -9.05 -1.81
N GLY A 57 -3.85 -8.63 -0.99
CA GLY A 57 -4.84 -7.61 -1.39
C GLY A 57 -4.20 -6.27 -1.70
N GLY A 58 -3.23 -5.86 -0.87
CA GLY A 58 -2.45 -4.65 -1.06
C GLY A 58 -1.59 -4.71 -2.33
N ALA A 59 -0.97 -5.84 -2.64
CA ALA A 59 -0.19 -6.01 -3.88
C ALA A 59 -1.04 -5.84 -5.13
N VAL A 60 -2.23 -6.46 -5.15
CA VAL A 60 -3.15 -6.37 -6.28
C VAL A 60 -3.64 -4.92 -6.44
N ALA A 61 -4.15 -4.32 -5.37
CA ALA A 61 -4.65 -2.95 -5.41
C ALA A 61 -3.55 -1.95 -5.79
N GLY A 62 -2.37 -2.08 -5.16
CA GLY A 62 -1.22 -1.24 -5.43
C GLY A 62 -0.72 -1.39 -6.87
N GLY A 63 -0.66 -2.60 -7.41
CA GLY A 63 -0.25 -2.85 -8.78
C GLY A 63 -1.19 -2.20 -9.80
N VAL A 64 -2.50 -2.31 -9.58
CA VAL A 64 -3.52 -1.67 -10.42
C VAL A 64 -3.42 -0.14 -10.37
N ILE A 65 -3.20 0.44 -9.19
CA ILE A 65 -3.04 1.89 -9.03
C ILE A 65 -1.73 2.37 -9.69
N GLY A 66 -0.64 1.62 -9.50
CA GLY A 66 0.67 1.92 -10.09
C GLY A 66 0.65 1.88 -11.62
N ASP A 67 -0.01 0.88 -12.21
CA ASP A 67 -0.22 0.78 -13.66
C ASP A 67 -1.03 1.96 -14.20
N GLN A 68 -2.10 2.36 -13.50
CA GLN A 68 -2.88 3.55 -13.87
C GLN A 68 -2.05 4.83 -13.80
N ASN A 69 -1.21 4.99 -12.77
CA ASN A 69 -0.36 6.17 -12.63
C ASN A 69 0.68 6.25 -13.76
N GLN A 70 1.24 5.11 -14.17
CA GLN A 70 2.15 5.03 -15.31
C GLN A 70 1.46 5.48 -16.60
N ARG A 71 0.28 4.90 -16.92
CA ARG A 71 -0.48 5.26 -18.13
C ARG A 71 -0.87 6.73 -18.15
N ASN A 72 -1.30 7.28 -17.02
CA ASN A 72 -1.66 8.68 -16.92
C ASN A 72 -0.48 9.61 -17.20
N ARG A 73 0.72 9.24 -16.72
CA ARG A 73 1.96 9.98 -16.99
C ARG A 73 2.39 9.90 -18.46
N GLU A 74 2.32 8.72 -19.06
CA GLU A 74 2.63 8.51 -20.48
C GLU A 74 1.70 9.35 -21.38
N ASN A 75 0.40 9.34 -21.09
CA ASN A 75 -0.59 10.16 -21.80
C ASN A 75 -0.33 11.65 -21.63
N SER A 76 -0.01 12.09 -20.41
CA SER A 76 0.31 13.50 -20.12
C SER A 76 1.58 13.95 -20.83
N GLN A 77 2.62 13.11 -20.87
CA GLN A 77 3.86 13.43 -21.59
C GLN A 77 3.64 13.49 -23.10
N LYS A 78 2.80 12.62 -23.66
CA LYS A 78 2.45 12.65 -25.09
C LYS A 78 1.68 13.93 -25.47
N TYR A 79 0.97 14.55 -24.54
CA TYR A 79 0.26 15.81 -24.79
C TYR A 79 1.19 17.04 -24.74
N TYR A 80 2.26 16.97 -23.96
CA TYR A 80 3.26 18.05 -23.83
C TYR A 80 4.46 17.91 -24.79
N ARG A 81 4.51 16.86 -25.60
CA ARG A 81 5.49 16.66 -26.67
C ARG A 81 4.83 16.84 -28.03
#